data_AF-A0A948B1Z3-F1
#
_entry.id   AF-A0A948B1Z3-F1
#
_cell.length_a   1.000
_cell.length_b   1.000
_cell.length_c   1.000
_cell.angle_alpha   90.00
_cell.angle_beta   90.00
_cell.angle_gamma   90.00
#
_symmetry.space_group_name_H-M   'P 1'
#
loop_
_entity.id
_entity.type
_entity.pdbx_description
1 polymer ?
#
loop_
_entity_poly.entity_id
_entity_poly.type
_entity_poly.pdbx_seq_one_letter_code
_entity_poly.pdbx_strand_id
1 'polypeptide(L)'
;ATLVLFTNALGEAQHGVQMSTNLTSPWLDYGQTAAGSGGNWTVTVQNAGSTPEFFRLYSGAHSFRGVWWDPNPLPETGGVMRIFYTQYSRGLAGDQNVQIAGNFPPSSWGPLPMTFLGDGTWFYDLNVDTNTFANPVIEFKPRNLSGSIWEGFGGGGDNYLAYRGDLRATWSPNSPTNEEVFTITYDQAGGPLAASGNVSAHVGFDEPWGDVSDRVMTNIGGTVWELAFPVPTNATLSVNFVFTDGALWDSKDSLGRDWRAFIGE
;
A
#
# COMPACT_ATOMS: atom_id res chain seq x y z
N ALA A 1 -21.38 3.49 16.44
CA ALA A 1 -20.73 4.57 15.70
C ALA A 1 -21.39 5.89 16.06
N THR A 2 -20.63 6.97 16.14
CA THR A 2 -21.14 8.33 16.38
C THR A 2 -21.26 9.04 15.04
N LEU A 3 -22.44 9.57 14.71
CA LEU A 3 -22.65 10.39 13.52
C LEU A 3 -22.55 11.86 13.90
N VAL A 4 -21.70 12.61 13.18
CA VAL A 4 -21.57 14.06 13.36
C VAL A 4 -21.96 14.75 12.06
N LEU A 5 -22.83 15.77 12.16
CA LEU A 5 -23.37 16.53 11.02
C LEU A 5 -22.88 17.98 11.08
N PHE A 6 -22.41 18.50 9.94
CA PHE A 6 -21.96 19.88 9.83
C PHE A 6 -22.35 20.50 8.49
N THR A 7 -22.37 21.85 8.45
CA THR A 7 -22.67 22.63 7.26
C THR A 7 -21.41 23.38 6.79
N ASN A 8 -21.13 23.37 5.49
CA ASN A 8 -19.98 24.07 4.90
C ASN A 8 -20.29 24.74 3.54
N ALA A 9 -19.39 25.62 3.09
CA ALA A 9 -19.44 26.29 1.81
C ALA A 9 -19.38 25.31 0.62
N LEU A 10 -20.17 25.61 -0.41
CA LEU A 10 -20.25 24.87 -1.67
C LEU A 10 -18.97 25.12 -2.50
N GLY A 11 -17.87 24.43 -2.19
CA GLY A 11 -16.62 24.55 -2.96
C GLY A 11 -15.34 24.20 -2.21
N GLU A 12 -15.42 23.89 -0.91
CA GLU A 12 -14.24 23.54 -0.13
C GLU A 12 -13.87 22.06 -0.33
N ALA A 13 -12.61 21.83 -0.73
CA ALA A 13 -12.22 20.62 -1.47
C ALA A 13 -11.97 19.36 -0.61
N GLN A 14 -11.80 19.49 0.72
CA GLN A 14 -11.65 18.35 1.65
C GLN A 14 -11.71 18.83 3.11
N HIS A 15 -12.57 18.19 3.89
CA HIS A 15 -12.67 18.37 5.34
C HIS A 15 -12.51 17.04 6.02
N GLY A 16 -12.01 17.06 7.24
CA GLY A 16 -12.09 15.90 8.12
C GLY A 16 -12.45 16.26 9.54
N VAL A 17 -12.50 15.23 10.37
CA VAL A 17 -12.74 15.37 11.80
C VAL A 17 -11.52 14.88 12.56
N GLN A 18 -11.06 15.74 13.45
CA GLN A 18 -10.10 15.38 14.48
C GLN A 18 -10.80 15.15 15.81
N MET A 19 -10.19 14.30 16.63
CA MET A 19 -10.70 13.88 17.93
C MET A 19 -9.72 14.25 19.04
N SER A 20 -10.23 14.65 20.21
CA SER A 20 -9.48 14.75 21.46
C SER A 20 -10.25 14.07 22.59
N THR A 21 -9.54 13.42 23.51
CA THR A 21 -10.15 12.70 24.65
C THR A 21 -10.45 13.59 25.85
N ASN A 22 -9.89 14.80 25.92
CA ASN A 22 -10.06 15.69 27.07
C ASN A 22 -9.83 17.19 26.76
N LEU A 23 -9.89 17.60 25.48
CA LEU A 23 -9.58 18.96 24.97
C LEU A 23 -8.14 19.45 25.17
N THR A 24 -7.38 18.86 26.10
CA THR A 24 -5.96 19.17 26.37
C THR A 24 -5.00 18.23 25.65
N SER A 25 -5.46 17.03 25.31
CA SER A 25 -4.76 16.06 24.48
C SER A 25 -4.68 16.56 23.04
N PRO A 26 -3.64 16.18 22.28
CA PRO A 26 -3.54 16.48 20.87
C PRO A 26 -4.77 16.02 20.12
N TRP A 27 -5.10 16.77 19.07
CA TRP A 27 -6.20 16.47 18.17
C TRP A 27 -5.73 15.47 17.13
N LEU A 28 -6.24 14.25 17.22
CA LEU A 28 -5.84 13.13 16.37
C LEU A 28 -6.81 13.01 15.19
N ASP A 29 -6.26 12.82 13.98
CA ASP A 29 -7.06 12.59 12.79
C ASP A 29 -7.12 11.09 12.45
N TYR A 30 -8.32 10.52 12.51
CA TYR A 30 -8.56 9.12 12.15
C TYR A 30 -8.92 8.93 10.66
N GLY A 31 -8.36 9.78 9.81
CA GLY A 31 -8.46 9.72 8.36
C GLY A 31 -9.87 9.86 7.81
N GLN A 32 -10.76 10.46 8.60
CA GLN A 32 -12.14 10.60 8.22
C GLN A 32 -12.32 11.85 7.37
N THR A 33 -12.43 11.65 6.06
CA THR A 33 -12.87 12.70 5.16
C THR A 33 -14.39 12.81 5.22
N ALA A 34 -14.86 14.04 5.32
CA ALA A 34 -16.26 14.34 5.31
C ALA A 34 -16.84 13.92 3.94
N ALA A 35 -18.01 13.31 3.93
CA ALA A 35 -18.75 12.98 2.71
C ALA A 35 -20.06 13.79 2.66
N GLY A 36 -20.38 14.37 1.51
CA GLY A 36 -21.57 15.22 1.37
C GLY A 36 -21.69 15.90 0.01
N SER A 37 -22.91 16.33 -0.31
CA SER A 37 -23.21 17.26 -1.40
C SER A 37 -24.14 18.35 -0.87
N GLY A 38 -24.13 19.54 -1.49
CA GLY A 38 -25.05 20.59 -1.07
C GLY A 38 -24.73 21.24 0.28
N GLY A 39 -23.47 21.16 0.74
CA GLY A 39 -23.01 21.85 1.94
C GLY A 39 -23.33 21.13 3.25
N ASN A 40 -23.99 19.97 3.24
CA ASN A 40 -24.16 19.12 4.43
C ASN A 40 -23.19 17.94 4.37
N TRP A 41 -22.40 17.78 5.43
CA TRP A 41 -21.36 16.77 5.49
C TRP A 41 -21.53 15.91 6.74
N THR A 42 -21.31 14.61 6.60
CA THR A 42 -21.38 13.65 7.70
C THR A 42 -20.08 12.91 7.90
N VAL A 43 -19.80 12.62 9.17
CA VAL A 43 -18.65 11.87 9.65
C VAL A 43 -19.16 10.78 10.60
N THR A 44 -18.73 9.53 10.36
CA THR A 44 -19.06 8.35 11.15
C THR A 44 -17.82 7.85 11.90
N VAL A 45 -17.71 8.15 13.18
CA VAL A 45 -16.60 7.65 14.01
C VAL A 45 -16.93 6.24 14.48
N GLN A 46 -16.07 5.28 14.12
CA GLN A 46 -16.20 3.89 14.54
C GLN A 46 -15.32 3.63 15.77
N ASN A 47 -15.78 2.74 16.65
CA ASN A 47 -15.05 2.32 17.85
C ASN A 47 -14.64 3.47 18.80
N ALA A 48 -15.49 4.50 18.91
CA ALA A 48 -15.37 5.54 19.92
C ALA A 48 -15.17 4.96 21.35
N GLY A 49 -14.26 5.55 22.09
CA GLY A 49 -13.95 5.21 23.48
C GLY A 49 -15.13 5.38 24.44
N SER A 50 -14.98 4.82 25.63
CA SER A 50 -15.99 4.90 26.70
C SER A 50 -15.99 6.22 27.47
N THR A 51 -15.01 7.09 27.23
CA THR A 51 -14.91 8.45 27.80
C THR A 51 -15.45 9.49 26.82
N PRO A 52 -15.84 10.69 27.29
CA PRO A 52 -16.25 11.77 26.40
C PRO A 52 -15.17 12.06 25.34
N GLU A 53 -15.58 12.05 24.08
CA GLU A 53 -14.74 12.41 22.94
C GLU A 53 -15.20 13.77 22.41
N PHE A 54 -14.22 14.62 22.09
CA PHE A 54 -14.46 15.94 21.53
C PHE A 54 -14.01 15.92 20.08
N PHE A 55 -14.83 16.50 19.21
CA PHE A 55 -14.57 16.52 17.77
C PHE A 55 -14.42 17.95 17.29
N ARG A 56 -13.46 18.18 16.40
CA ARG A 56 -13.34 19.43 15.66
C ARG A 56 -13.20 19.16 14.18
N LEU A 57 -13.68 20.10 13.40
CA LEU A 57 -13.44 20.12 11.97
C LEU A 57 -12.05 20.68 11.68
N TYR A 58 -11.46 20.21 10.60
CA TYR A 58 -10.35 20.88 9.96
C TYR A 58 -10.57 20.91 8.45
N SER A 59 -9.89 21.85 7.80
CA SER A 59 -9.79 21.99 6.34
C SER A 59 -8.37 21.58 5.93
N GLY A 60 -8.23 20.69 4.97
CA GLY A 60 -6.91 20.27 4.51
C GLY A 60 -6.99 19.04 3.62
N ALA A 61 -6.23 19.07 2.53
CA ALA A 61 -6.01 17.86 1.75
C ALA A 61 -5.04 16.95 2.49
N HIS A 62 -5.35 15.65 2.48
CA HIS A 62 -4.42 14.63 2.96
C HIS A 62 -3.87 13.85 1.79
N SER A 63 -2.55 13.74 1.73
CA SER A 63 -1.90 12.81 0.81
C SER A 63 -2.30 11.39 1.20
N PHE A 64 -3.02 10.73 0.31
CA PHE A 64 -3.28 9.31 0.44
C PHE A 64 -2.07 8.55 -0.11
N ARG A 65 -1.53 7.62 0.68
CA ARG A 65 -0.39 6.76 0.28
C ARG A 65 -0.72 5.27 0.40
N GLY A 66 -1.99 4.90 0.59
CA GLY A 66 -2.43 3.50 0.67
C GLY A 66 -1.65 2.66 1.69
N VAL A 67 -1.15 1.52 1.21
CA VAL A 67 -0.32 0.59 1.98
C VAL A 67 1.07 0.53 1.35
N TRP A 68 2.10 0.67 2.18
CA TRP A 68 3.49 0.50 1.76
C TRP A 68 4.30 -0.16 2.87
N TRP A 69 5.50 -0.63 2.56
CA TRP A 69 6.39 -1.24 3.54
C TRP A 69 7.86 -0.98 3.26
N ASP A 70 8.66 -1.08 4.32
CA ASP A 70 10.11 -0.94 4.29
C ASP A 70 10.75 -2.01 5.19
N PRO A 71 11.82 -2.72 4.75
CA PRO A 71 12.45 -2.62 3.44
C PRO A 71 11.59 -3.23 2.32
N ASN A 72 11.71 -2.66 1.12
CA ASN A 72 11.15 -3.21 -0.10
C ASN A 72 12.20 -3.16 -1.24
N PRO A 73 12.73 -4.31 -1.69
CA PRO A 73 12.38 -5.68 -1.29
C PRO A 73 12.93 -6.08 0.10
N LEU A 74 12.42 -7.17 0.67
CA LEU A 74 12.99 -7.72 1.91
C LEU A 74 14.30 -8.48 1.62
N PRO A 75 15.35 -8.28 2.44
CA PRO A 75 16.56 -9.09 2.38
C PRO A 75 16.27 -10.59 2.50
N GLU A 76 17.02 -11.43 1.79
CA GLU A 76 16.84 -12.89 1.80
C GLU A 76 16.91 -13.50 3.21
N THR A 77 17.80 -12.96 4.04
CA THR A 77 17.97 -13.35 5.45
C THR A 77 16.75 -13.05 6.32
N GLY A 78 15.79 -12.28 5.81
CA GLY A 78 14.71 -11.71 6.60
C GLY A 78 15.13 -10.46 7.37
N GLY A 79 14.28 -10.03 8.29
CA GLY A 79 14.43 -8.81 9.08
C GLY A 79 13.09 -8.27 9.55
N VAL A 80 13.09 -7.07 10.13
CA VAL A 80 11.86 -6.37 10.46
C VAL A 80 11.36 -5.63 9.23
N MET A 81 10.18 -6.01 8.74
CA MET A 81 9.41 -5.23 7.76
C MET A 81 8.39 -4.38 8.49
N ARG A 82 8.51 -3.07 8.36
CA ARG A 82 7.49 -2.13 8.82
C ARG A 82 6.47 -1.93 7.72
N ILE A 83 5.24 -2.32 7.99
CA ILE A 83 4.08 -2.12 7.11
C ILE A 83 3.36 -0.86 7.58
N PHE A 84 3.05 0.03 6.65
CA PHE A 84 2.31 1.26 6.89
C PHE A 84 0.95 1.22 6.17
N TYR A 85 -0.02 1.94 6.73
CA TYR A 85 -1.35 2.11 6.16
C TYR A 85 -1.88 3.52 6.43
N THR A 86 -2.31 4.22 5.39
CA THR A 86 -3.07 5.48 5.50
C THR A 86 -4.55 5.20 5.30
N GLN A 87 -5.37 5.56 6.28
CA GLN A 87 -6.82 5.24 6.29
C GLN A 87 -7.71 6.23 5.52
N TYR A 88 -7.13 7.35 5.04
CA TYR A 88 -7.87 8.40 4.35
C TYR A 88 -8.67 7.87 3.16
N SER A 89 -9.97 8.20 3.13
CA SER A 89 -10.88 7.89 2.02
C SER A 89 -10.97 6.40 1.65
N ARG A 90 -10.66 5.50 2.60
CA ARG A 90 -10.84 4.03 2.49
C ARG A 90 -11.96 3.54 3.41
N GLY A 91 -12.30 2.26 3.32
CA GLY A 91 -13.34 1.63 4.14
C GLY A 91 -13.05 1.65 5.64
N LEU A 92 -11.80 1.84 6.07
CA LEU A 92 -11.42 2.00 7.47
C LEU A 92 -11.35 3.47 7.93
N ALA A 93 -11.75 4.43 7.11
CA ALA A 93 -11.78 5.84 7.49
C ALA A 93 -12.66 6.05 8.75
N GLY A 94 -12.09 6.69 9.77
CA GLY A 94 -12.74 6.94 11.05
C GLY A 94 -12.71 5.76 12.03
N ASP A 95 -12.04 4.65 11.69
CA ASP A 95 -11.84 3.53 12.62
C ASP A 95 -10.67 3.81 13.56
N GLN A 96 -10.93 3.77 14.87
CA GLN A 96 -9.90 3.94 15.90
C GLN A 96 -9.17 2.63 16.26
N ASN A 97 -9.52 1.52 15.60
CA ASN A 97 -8.99 0.19 15.91
C ASN A 97 -8.64 -0.59 14.64
N VAL A 98 -7.65 -0.07 13.91
CA VAL A 98 -7.11 -0.73 12.72
C VAL A 98 -6.21 -1.91 13.13
N GLN A 99 -6.46 -3.04 12.50
CA GLN A 99 -5.71 -4.28 12.65
C GLN A 99 -5.08 -4.66 11.31
N ILE A 100 -4.07 -5.52 11.35
CA ILE A 100 -3.52 -6.19 10.19
C ILE A 100 -3.68 -7.70 10.37
N ALA A 101 -3.92 -8.42 9.27
CA ALA A 101 -3.95 -9.87 9.25
C ALA A 101 -3.25 -10.36 7.99
N GLY A 102 -2.54 -11.47 8.09
CA GLY A 102 -1.78 -12.04 6.99
C GLY A 102 -1.32 -13.45 7.27
N ASN A 103 -0.55 -14.03 6.35
CA ASN A 103 -0.06 -15.41 6.43
C ASN A 103 1.09 -15.61 7.44
N PHE A 104 1.07 -14.88 8.56
CA PHE A 104 2.15 -14.81 9.55
C PHE A 104 1.68 -15.15 10.98
N PRO A 105 2.59 -15.55 11.89
CA PRO A 105 2.25 -15.84 13.27
C PRO A 105 1.75 -14.59 14.01
N PRO A 106 1.11 -14.77 15.18
CA PRO A 106 0.88 -16.02 15.91
C PRO A 106 -0.27 -16.87 15.35
N SER A 107 -1.11 -16.31 14.48
CA SER A 107 -2.22 -17.01 13.87
C SER A 107 -2.38 -16.51 12.44
N SER A 108 -2.24 -17.41 11.46
CA SER A 108 -2.45 -17.07 10.06
C SER A 108 -3.85 -16.49 9.87
N TRP A 109 -3.90 -15.28 9.28
CA TRP A 109 -5.11 -14.45 9.11
C TRP A 109 -5.82 -14.03 10.41
N GLY A 110 -5.18 -14.23 11.57
CA GLY A 110 -5.60 -13.67 12.84
C GLY A 110 -5.32 -12.17 12.92
N PRO A 111 -6.18 -11.37 13.60
CA PRO A 111 -5.98 -9.94 13.71
C PRO A 111 -4.80 -9.61 14.64
N LEU A 112 -3.98 -8.66 14.23
CA LEU A 112 -2.89 -8.08 15.01
C LEU A 112 -3.04 -6.55 15.04
N PRO A 113 -2.89 -5.91 16.21
CA PRO A 113 -3.12 -4.48 16.33
C PRO A 113 -2.03 -3.69 15.61
N MET A 114 -2.45 -2.71 14.81
CA MET A 114 -1.54 -1.70 14.28
C MET A 114 -1.37 -0.56 15.29
N THR A 115 -0.21 0.07 15.28
CA THR A 115 0.09 1.26 16.09
C THR A 115 -0.25 2.52 15.32
N PHE A 116 -1.02 3.40 15.93
CA PHE A 116 -1.37 4.70 15.34
C PHE A 116 -0.20 5.68 15.46
N LEU A 117 0.20 6.31 14.35
CA LEU A 117 1.26 7.33 14.30
C LEU A 117 0.73 8.77 14.37
N GLY A 118 -0.58 8.96 14.20
CA GLY A 118 -1.16 10.28 13.92
C GLY A 118 -1.57 10.39 12.46
N ASP A 119 -2.37 11.41 12.16
CA ASP A 119 -2.74 11.82 10.79
C ASP A 119 -3.08 10.63 9.88
N GLY A 120 -4.09 9.86 10.28
CA GLY A 120 -4.60 8.78 9.46
C GLY A 120 -3.68 7.58 9.30
N THR A 121 -2.48 7.60 9.89
CA THR A 121 -1.39 6.68 9.56
C THR A 121 -1.18 5.66 10.67
N TRP A 122 -1.07 4.41 10.26
CA TRP A 122 -0.87 3.25 11.12
C TRP A 122 0.36 2.48 10.67
N PHE A 123 1.02 1.78 11.60
CA PHE A 123 2.07 0.83 11.24
C PHE A 123 2.01 -0.48 12.02
N TYR A 124 2.63 -1.51 11.48
CA TYR A 124 2.91 -2.76 12.14
C TYR A 124 4.32 -3.24 11.79
N ASP A 125 5.11 -3.59 12.81
CA ASP A 125 6.42 -4.20 12.62
C ASP A 125 6.28 -5.72 12.58
N LEU A 126 6.49 -6.29 11.40
CA LEU A 126 6.51 -7.73 11.19
C LEU A 126 7.94 -8.24 11.22
N ASN A 127 8.26 -9.10 12.18
CA ASN A 127 9.52 -9.83 12.15
C ASN A 127 9.42 -10.99 11.15
N VAL A 128 10.11 -10.85 10.02
CA VAL A 128 10.16 -11.86 8.97
C VAL A 128 11.45 -12.65 9.13
N ASP A 129 11.34 -13.87 9.67
CA ASP A 129 12.45 -14.82 9.72
C ASP A 129 12.20 -16.03 8.79
N THR A 130 13.28 -16.71 8.41
CA THR A 130 13.26 -17.83 7.45
C THR A 130 12.51 -19.07 7.96
N ASN A 131 12.38 -19.24 9.27
CA ASN A 131 11.74 -20.41 9.88
C ASN A 131 10.22 -20.22 9.95
N THR A 132 9.80 -18.98 10.19
CA THR A 132 8.42 -18.55 10.29
C THR A 132 7.78 -18.40 8.91
N PHE A 133 8.55 -17.93 7.92
CA PHE A 133 8.10 -17.72 6.55
C PHE A 133 8.79 -18.68 5.59
N ALA A 134 8.36 -19.95 5.62
CA ALA A 134 8.85 -20.94 4.66
C ALA A 134 8.53 -20.55 3.20
N ASN A 135 7.38 -19.90 2.98
CA ASN A 135 7.04 -19.26 1.72
C ASN A 135 7.67 -17.84 1.67
N PRO A 136 8.45 -17.49 0.63
CA PRO A 136 8.99 -16.14 0.47
C PRO A 136 7.92 -15.06 0.20
N VAL A 137 6.67 -15.44 -0.06
CA VAL A 137 5.54 -14.54 -0.25
C VAL A 137 4.85 -14.27 1.08
N ILE A 138 4.84 -13.01 1.50
CA ILE A 138 4.14 -12.50 2.66
C ILE A 138 2.85 -11.84 2.18
N GLU A 139 1.72 -12.37 2.61
CA GLU A 139 0.39 -11.89 2.23
C GLU A 139 -0.30 -11.24 3.40
N PHE A 140 -0.90 -10.07 3.20
CA PHE A 140 -1.59 -9.37 4.29
C PHE A 140 -2.63 -8.35 3.82
N LYS A 141 -3.46 -7.90 4.77
CA LYS A 141 -4.44 -6.82 4.61
C LYS A 141 -4.66 -6.08 5.93
N PRO A 142 -4.76 -4.74 5.91
CA PRO A 142 -5.43 -3.99 6.97
C PRO A 142 -6.92 -4.35 7.05
N ARG A 143 -7.48 -4.30 8.25
CA ARG A 143 -8.89 -4.59 8.53
C ARG A 143 -9.37 -3.89 9.79
N ASN A 144 -10.67 -3.84 10.00
CA ASN A 144 -11.23 -3.43 11.28
C ASN A 144 -11.21 -4.57 12.31
N LEU A 145 -11.40 -4.21 13.58
CA LEU A 145 -11.45 -5.16 14.69
C LEU A 145 -12.48 -6.30 14.47
N SER A 146 -13.68 -5.98 13.99
CA SER A 146 -14.73 -6.98 13.75
C SER A 146 -14.44 -7.92 12.58
N GLY A 147 -13.61 -7.49 11.62
CA GLY A 147 -13.34 -8.23 10.39
C GLY A 147 -14.44 -8.12 9.34
N SER A 148 -15.33 -7.13 9.48
CA SER A 148 -16.34 -6.82 8.47
C SER A 148 -15.77 -6.01 7.31
N ILE A 149 -14.63 -5.34 7.50
CA ILE A 149 -13.94 -4.56 6.46
C ILE A 149 -12.51 -5.07 6.34
N TRP A 150 -12.11 -5.38 5.12
CA TRP A 150 -10.77 -5.80 4.73
C TRP A 150 -10.32 -4.92 3.58
N GLU A 151 -9.18 -4.26 3.75
CA GLU A 151 -8.60 -3.38 2.75
C GLU A 151 -7.52 -4.13 1.99
N GLY A 152 -7.87 -4.61 0.81
CA GLY A 152 -6.94 -5.22 -0.11
C GLY A 152 -6.32 -4.23 -1.09
N PHE A 153 -5.48 -4.77 -1.97
CA PHE A 153 -4.95 -4.05 -3.11
C PHE A 153 -6.08 -3.41 -3.94
N GLY A 154 -5.93 -2.13 -4.31
CA GLY A 154 -6.93 -1.38 -5.06
C GLY A 154 -8.19 -1.02 -4.27
N GLY A 155 -8.16 -1.14 -2.93
CA GLY A 155 -9.36 -1.05 -2.09
C GLY A 155 -10.31 -2.24 -2.27
N GLY A 156 -9.83 -3.32 -2.90
CA GLY A 156 -10.59 -4.51 -3.25
C GLY A 156 -10.34 -5.70 -2.32
N GLY A 157 -10.63 -6.90 -2.83
CA GLY A 157 -10.51 -8.17 -2.11
C GLY A 157 -9.16 -8.87 -2.23
N ASP A 158 -8.18 -8.35 -2.97
CA ASP A 158 -6.89 -9.01 -3.20
C ASP A 158 -5.87 -8.71 -2.09
N ASN A 159 -4.98 -9.65 -1.81
CA ASN A 159 -3.96 -9.51 -0.75
C ASN A 159 -2.84 -8.56 -1.19
N TYR A 160 -2.28 -7.80 -0.26
CA TYR A 160 -0.97 -7.18 -0.46
C TYR A 160 0.10 -8.27 -0.43
N LEU A 161 1.05 -8.19 -1.35
CA LEU A 161 2.12 -9.17 -1.54
C LEU A 161 3.48 -8.51 -1.31
N ALA A 162 4.14 -8.86 -0.21
CA ALA A 162 5.54 -8.54 0.02
C ALA A 162 6.40 -9.78 -0.23
N TYR A 163 7.62 -9.57 -0.69
CA TYR A 163 8.48 -10.64 -1.15
C TYR A 163 9.84 -10.61 -0.46
N ARG A 164 10.28 -11.78 0.01
CA ARG A 164 11.62 -12.03 0.55
C ARG A 164 12.47 -12.79 -0.47
N GLY A 165 13.78 -12.54 -0.45
CA GLY A 165 14.78 -13.36 -1.14
C GLY A 165 15.04 -12.97 -2.59
N ASP A 166 15.63 -13.89 -3.35
CA ASP A 166 15.89 -13.68 -4.77
C ASP A 166 14.57 -13.45 -5.51
N LEU A 167 14.41 -12.23 -6.00
CA LEU A 167 13.20 -11.77 -6.65
C LEU A 167 13.26 -11.96 -8.16
N ARG A 168 14.41 -12.31 -8.74
CA ARG A 168 14.74 -12.20 -10.17
C ARG A 168 14.64 -10.78 -10.74
N ALA A 169 13.93 -9.87 -10.09
CA ALA A 169 13.89 -8.46 -10.40
C ALA A 169 14.46 -7.62 -9.27
N THR A 170 15.29 -6.64 -9.62
CA THR A 170 15.75 -5.59 -8.72
C THR A 170 15.42 -4.24 -9.33
N TRP A 171 15.40 -3.21 -8.50
CA TRP A 171 15.13 -1.86 -8.97
C TRP A 171 15.92 -0.83 -8.18
N SER A 172 16.13 0.33 -8.79
CA SER A 172 16.80 1.46 -8.17
C SER A 172 16.21 2.78 -8.68
N PRO A 173 15.99 3.77 -7.82
CA PRO A 173 16.06 3.66 -6.35
C PRO A 173 14.92 2.76 -5.79
N ASN A 174 15.05 2.30 -4.54
CA ASN A 174 14.00 1.50 -3.87
C ASN A 174 12.73 2.32 -3.59
N SER A 175 12.86 3.64 -3.48
CA SER A 175 11.76 4.59 -3.33
C SER A 175 11.95 5.79 -4.27
N PRO A 176 11.63 5.65 -5.56
CA PRO A 176 11.81 6.74 -6.53
C PRO A 176 10.83 7.88 -6.25
N THR A 177 11.26 9.11 -6.50
CA THR A 177 10.39 10.29 -6.52
C THR A 177 9.86 10.54 -7.93
N ASN A 178 8.84 11.40 -8.08
CA ASN A 178 8.36 11.77 -9.41
C ASN A 178 9.48 12.43 -10.23
N GLU A 179 9.49 12.16 -11.55
CA GLU A 179 10.51 12.57 -12.52
C GLU A 179 11.89 11.92 -12.32
N GLU A 180 12.14 11.24 -11.21
CA GLU A 180 13.37 10.49 -10.99
C GLU A 180 13.43 9.28 -11.92
N VAL A 181 14.63 9.00 -12.46
CA VAL A 181 14.85 7.83 -13.31
C VAL A 181 14.81 6.59 -12.44
N PHE A 182 13.82 5.75 -12.71
CA PHE A 182 13.65 4.44 -12.11
C PHE A 182 14.16 3.37 -13.07
N THR A 183 15.09 2.54 -12.57
CA THR A 183 15.68 1.43 -13.32
C THR A 183 15.21 0.10 -12.75
N ILE A 184 14.74 -0.79 -13.61
CA ILE A 184 14.36 -2.17 -13.33
C ILE A 184 15.38 -3.07 -14.01
N THR A 185 15.95 -4.01 -13.27
CA THR A 185 16.76 -5.11 -13.79
C THR A 185 16.03 -6.42 -13.55
N TYR A 186 16.01 -7.31 -14.54
CA TYR A 186 15.35 -8.61 -14.49
C TYR A 186 16.25 -9.72 -15.03
N ASP A 187 16.45 -10.78 -14.25
CA ASP A 187 17.08 -12.03 -14.67
C ASP A 187 16.01 -13.06 -15.04
N GLN A 188 15.91 -13.39 -16.32
CA GLN A 188 14.92 -14.37 -16.79
C GLN A 188 15.26 -15.81 -16.39
N ALA A 189 16.49 -16.07 -15.93
CA ALA A 189 16.95 -17.42 -15.59
C ALA A 189 16.08 -18.06 -14.49
N GLY A 190 15.81 -19.36 -14.64
CA GLY A 190 15.00 -20.12 -13.69
C GLY A 190 13.52 -19.74 -13.64
N GLY A 191 13.08 -18.80 -14.48
CA GLY A 191 11.71 -18.31 -14.55
C GLY A 191 10.87 -18.85 -15.70
N PRO A 192 9.58 -18.45 -15.76
CA PRO A 192 8.71 -18.71 -16.90
C PRO A 192 9.28 -18.22 -18.24
N LEU A 193 10.12 -17.18 -18.21
CA LEU A 193 10.74 -16.55 -19.39
C LEU A 193 12.16 -17.04 -19.66
N ALA A 194 12.62 -18.13 -19.05
CA ALA A 194 14.02 -18.58 -19.16
C ALA A 194 14.48 -18.84 -20.61
N ALA A 195 13.57 -19.23 -21.50
CA ALA A 195 13.84 -19.48 -22.92
C ALA A 195 13.47 -18.30 -23.84
N SER A 196 12.97 -17.19 -23.29
CA SER A 196 12.51 -16.05 -24.08
C SER A 196 13.69 -15.32 -24.70
N GLY A 197 13.56 -14.97 -25.98
CA GLY A 197 14.58 -14.22 -26.73
C GLY A 197 14.40 -12.70 -26.68
N ASN A 198 13.23 -12.23 -26.20
CA ASN A 198 12.89 -10.82 -25.99
C ASN A 198 12.04 -10.73 -24.73
N VAL A 199 12.31 -9.72 -23.90
CA VAL A 199 11.53 -9.46 -22.67
C VAL A 199 11.05 -8.02 -22.69
N SER A 200 9.78 -7.84 -22.31
CA SER A 200 9.19 -6.54 -21.99
C SER A 200 8.76 -6.53 -20.53
N ALA A 201 8.88 -5.37 -19.88
CA ALA A 201 8.20 -5.13 -18.62
C ALA A 201 6.80 -4.57 -18.91
N HIS A 202 5.78 -5.20 -18.36
CA HIS A 202 4.42 -4.69 -18.32
C HIS A 202 4.31 -3.80 -17.09
N VAL A 203 4.26 -2.48 -17.28
CA VAL A 203 4.35 -1.49 -16.20
C VAL A 203 3.04 -0.73 -16.07
N GLY A 204 2.55 -0.57 -14.83
CA GLY A 204 1.46 0.34 -14.48
C GLY A 204 1.74 1.08 -13.17
N PHE A 205 0.96 2.10 -12.89
CA PHE A 205 1.16 3.00 -11.76
C PHE A 205 -0.01 2.95 -10.78
N ASP A 206 0.29 3.08 -9.50
CA ASP A 206 -0.67 3.11 -8.39
C ASP A 206 -1.63 1.89 -8.41
N GLU A 207 -2.67 1.93 -7.60
CA GLU A 207 -3.72 0.90 -7.59
C GLU A 207 -4.93 1.45 -8.34
N PRO A 208 -5.55 0.71 -9.28
CA PRO A 208 -5.36 -0.72 -9.57
C PRO A 208 -4.54 -0.98 -10.86
N TRP A 209 -3.37 -0.37 -11.04
CA TRP A 209 -2.61 -0.33 -12.31
C TRP A 209 -3.18 0.66 -13.35
N GLY A 210 -2.96 1.96 -13.13
CA GLY A 210 -3.19 3.02 -14.11
C GLY A 210 -2.07 3.10 -15.16
N ASP A 211 -2.36 3.73 -16.30
CA ASP A 211 -1.39 4.04 -17.37
C ASP A 211 -0.51 2.84 -17.81
N VAL A 212 -1.16 1.68 -17.93
CA VAL A 212 -0.49 0.41 -18.23
C VAL A 212 0.12 0.40 -19.63
N SER A 213 1.37 -0.06 -19.73
CA SER A 213 2.09 -0.19 -21.00
C SER A 213 3.13 -1.30 -20.96
N ASP A 214 3.30 -2.00 -22.08
CA ASP A 214 4.43 -2.90 -22.30
C ASP A 214 5.63 -2.10 -22.80
N ARG A 215 6.77 -2.27 -22.12
CA ARG A 215 8.00 -1.54 -22.38
C ARG A 215 9.12 -2.54 -22.65
N VAL A 216 9.65 -2.51 -23.87
CA VAL A 216 10.73 -3.40 -24.30
C VAL A 216 11.96 -3.16 -23.41
N MET A 217 12.51 -4.23 -22.85
CA MET A 217 13.74 -4.19 -22.08
C MET A 217 14.95 -4.41 -22.98
N THR A 218 16.10 -3.88 -22.56
CA THR A 218 17.40 -4.08 -23.24
C THR A 218 18.14 -5.24 -22.57
N ASN A 219 18.59 -6.24 -23.34
CA ASN A 219 19.47 -7.28 -22.80
C ASN A 219 20.85 -6.68 -22.53
N ILE A 220 21.31 -6.73 -21.27
CA ILE A 220 22.60 -6.17 -20.85
C ILE A 220 23.67 -7.24 -20.66
N GLY A 221 23.34 -8.51 -20.94
CA GLY A 221 24.26 -9.64 -20.91
C GLY A 221 23.63 -10.91 -20.35
N GLY A 222 23.88 -12.05 -21.01
CA GLY A 222 23.36 -13.34 -20.58
C GLY A 222 21.83 -13.34 -20.50
N THR A 223 21.29 -13.63 -19.32
CA THR A 223 19.86 -13.70 -19.02
C THR A 223 19.30 -12.40 -18.41
N VAL A 224 20.10 -11.34 -18.32
CA VAL A 224 19.75 -10.10 -17.62
C VAL A 224 19.27 -9.02 -18.58
N TRP A 225 18.14 -8.41 -18.23
CA TRP A 225 17.45 -7.37 -18.98
C TRP A 225 17.27 -6.12 -18.12
N GLU A 226 17.31 -4.95 -18.75
CA GLU A 226 17.17 -3.66 -18.08
C GLU A 226 16.13 -2.76 -18.77
N LEU A 227 15.40 -2.00 -17.97
CA LEU A 227 14.52 -0.92 -18.39
C LEU A 227 14.70 0.27 -17.46
N ALA A 228 14.89 1.47 -18.02
CA ALA A 228 14.95 2.72 -17.26
C ALA A 228 13.96 3.74 -17.81
N PHE A 229 13.24 4.44 -16.94
CA PHE A 229 12.31 5.52 -17.30
C PHE A 229 12.06 6.48 -16.13
N PRO A 230 11.71 7.75 -16.39
CA PRO A 230 11.29 8.66 -15.32
C PRO A 230 9.93 8.27 -14.76
N VAL A 231 9.77 8.31 -13.44
CA VAL A 231 8.46 8.12 -12.80
C VAL A 231 7.51 9.27 -13.20
N PRO A 232 6.30 8.99 -13.71
CA PRO A 232 5.35 10.04 -14.09
C PRO A 232 4.95 10.93 -12.91
N THR A 233 4.70 12.22 -13.16
CA THR A 233 4.26 13.19 -12.13
C THR A 233 2.86 12.96 -11.58
N ASN A 234 2.04 12.15 -12.27
CA ASN A 234 0.69 11.80 -11.86
C ASN A 234 0.61 10.52 -11.04
N ALA A 235 1.72 9.79 -10.87
CA ALA A 235 1.79 8.61 -10.00
C ALA A 235 2.09 9.05 -8.56
N THR A 236 1.36 8.48 -7.60
CA THR A 236 1.37 8.97 -6.21
C THR A 236 1.77 7.92 -5.18
N LEU A 237 1.69 6.64 -5.55
CA LEU A 237 1.84 5.52 -4.65
C LEU A 237 2.92 4.55 -5.10
N SER A 238 2.86 4.07 -6.34
CA SER A 238 3.71 2.96 -6.74
C SER A 238 3.96 2.83 -8.24
N VAL A 239 5.07 2.18 -8.55
CA VAL A 239 5.35 1.59 -9.86
C VAL A 239 5.17 0.07 -9.71
N ASN A 240 4.17 -0.49 -10.39
CA ASN A 240 3.91 -1.93 -10.43
C ASN A 240 4.40 -2.49 -11.76
N PHE A 241 4.98 -3.69 -11.72
CA PHE A 241 5.47 -4.31 -12.94
C PHE A 241 5.48 -5.84 -12.86
N VAL A 242 5.32 -6.46 -14.03
CA VAL A 242 5.53 -7.88 -14.31
C VAL A 242 6.27 -8.01 -15.64
N PHE A 243 6.71 -9.22 -16.03
CA PHE A 243 7.47 -9.41 -17.26
C PHE A 243 6.74 -10.32 -18.24
N THR A 244 6.95 -10.09 -19.53
CA THR A 244 6.37 -10.90 -20.60
C THR A 244 7.26 -10.92 -21.84
N ASP A 245 7.15 -11.98 -22.64
CA ASP A 245 7.67 -12.02 -24.01
C ASP A 245 6.58 -11.78 -25.09
N GLY A 246 5.38 -11.42 -24.67
CA GLY A 246 4.17 -11.27 -25.49
C GLY A 246 3.30 -12.53 -25.57
N ALA A 247 3.79 -13.69 -25.11
CA ALA A 247 3.03 -14.94 -25.05
C ALA A 247 3.03 -15.56 -23.64
N LEU A 248 4.18 -15.57 -22.99
CA LEU A 248 4.39 -16.04 -21.62
C LEU A 248 4.49 -14.84 -20.67
N TRP A 249 4.14 -15.09 -19.41
CA TRP A 249 4.15 -14.09 -18.36
C TRP A 249 4.95 -14.59 -17.17
N ASP A 250 5.67 -13.68 -16.54
CA ASP A 250 6.24 -13.83 -15.20
C ASP A 250 5.48 -12.86 -14.29
N SER A 251 4.35 -13.33 -13.77
CA SER A 251 3.39 -12.59 -12.94
C SER A 251 2.84 -13.52 -11.85
N LYS A 252 2.13 -13.00 -10.85
CA LYS A 252 1.56 -13.87 -9.79
C LYS A 252 0.71 -15.03 -10.33
N ASP A 253 0.07 -14.85 -11.49
CA ASP A 253 -0.83 -15.84 -12.09
C ASP A 253 -0.09 -16.92 -12.90
N SER A 254 1.23 -16.79 -13.06
CA SER A 254 2.07 -17.63 -13.91
C SER A 254 3.37 -18.08 -13.24
N LEU A 255 3.32 -18.39 -11.93
CA LEU A 255 4.48 -18.79 -11.10
C LEU A 255 5.51 -17.66 -10.87
N GLY A 256 5.14 -16.44 -11.24
CA GLY A 256 5.91 -15.23 -11.04
C GLY A 256 5.48 -14.44 -9.81
N ARG A 257 5.76 -13.14 -9.86
CA ARG A 257 5.46 -12.18 -8.79
C ARG A 257 4.89 -10.91 -9.39
N ASP A 258 4.13 -10.17 -8.61
CA ASP A 258 3.70 -8.81 -8.96
C ASP A 258 4.61 -7.84 -8.22
N TRP A 259 5.67 -7.39 -8.88
CA TRP A 259 6.65 -6.52 -8.23
C TRP A 259 6.10 -5.10 -8.10
N ARG A 260 6.53 -4.44 -7.03
CA ARG A 260 6.13 -3.07 -6.70
C ARG A 260 7.29 -2.31 -6.11
N ALA A 261 7.54 -1.11 -6.62
CA ALA A 261 8.32 -0.07 -5.95
C ALA A 261 7.37 1.02 -5.43
N PHE A 262 7.60 1.50 -4.21
CA PHE A 262 6.80 2.57 -3.62
C PHE A 262 7.41 3.92 -3.94
N ILE A 263 6.59 4.87 -4.39
CA ILE A 263 7.04 6.23 -4.69
C ILE A 263 7.33 6.95 -3.36
N GLY A 264 8.49 7.62 -3.32
CA GLY A 264 8.92 8.46 -2.21
C GLY A 264 8.19 9.81 -2.20
N GLU A 265 8.25 10.50 -1.06
CA GLU A 265 7.80 11.90 -0.94
C GLU A 265 8.90 12.88 -1.40
#